data_AF-A0A4Q5HCH7-F1
#
_entry.id   AF-A0A4Q5HCH7-F1
#
_cell.length_a   1.000
_cell.length_b   1.000
_cell.length_c   1.000
_cell.angle_alpha   90.00
_cell.angle_beta   90.00
_cell.angle_gamma   90.00
#
_symmetry.space_group_name_H-M   'P 1'
#
loop_
_entity.id
_entity.type
_entity.pdbx_description
1 polymer ?
#
loop_
_entity_poly.entity_id
_entity_poly.type
_entity_poly.pdbx_seq_one_letter_code
_entity_poly.pdbx_strand_id
1 'polypeptide(L)'
;DMNYFVRGKFHRQVAYGLTLPVDVTINDLPENESAGFTLEIQPDGTLYLSDFIRNGTDLEEKDVKGSLLDSITTPLGKIIIHTTPNYVKGEAYTLYVGKSSLYNAVNSCSSNLSVSLNSEKASVIDLSFKDNSTQRAEDVLSMLISVYNENWVKDKNQIAVSTSMFINERLGVIERELGNVDEDISSYKSEHLLPDVQAASSMYMAQSSAANAQILSLNNQLYMTRYIRNYLANDANRTQLLPANSGIESANIESQIAEYNKQLLQRNSLVANSSTENPLVVDMDQALASMRGAIIRSIDNQIVTLNSQIKSLRQTEQQTTSRIAANPTQAKYLLSVERQQKVKEALYLFLLQKREENELSQAFTAYN
;
A
#
# COMPACT_ATOMS: atom_id res chain seq x y z
N ASP A 1 17.14 10.41 19.14
CA ASP A 1 18.62 10.30 19.03
C ASP A 1 19.33 10.94 20.23
N MET A 2 18.74 11.99 20.85
CA MET A 2 19.15 12.53 22.14
C MET A 2 18.87 11.56 23.30
N ASN A 3 19.84 11.45 24.21
CA ASN A 3 19.80 10.63 25.41
C ASN A 3 20.27 11.47 26.59
N TYR A 4 19.60 11.32 27.72
CA TYR A 4 19.90 12.07 28.93
C TYR A 4 20.06 11.10 30.08
N PHE A 5 21.04 11.37 30.94
CA PHE A 5 21.26 10.56 32.11
C PHE A 5 21.57 11.40 33.34
N VAL A 6 21.11 10.94 34.49
CA VAL A 6 21.49 11.46 35.80
C VAL A 6 22.45 10.50 36.50
N ARG A 7 23.18 10.99 37.49
CA ARG A 7 24.04 10.16 38.32
C ARG A 7 23.20 9.18 39.15
N GLY A 8 23.45 7.88 38.98
CA GLY A 8 22.89 6.84 39.85
C GLY A 8 23.92 6.28 40.82
N LYS A 9 23.50 5.32 41.65
CA LYS A 9 24.37 4.69 42.68
C LYS A 9 25.49 3.83 42.09
N PHE A 10 25.19 3.06 41.04
CA PHE A 10 26.13 2.11 40.42
C PHE A 10 26.35 2.37 38.93
N HIS A 11 25.35 2.93 38.26
CA HIS A 11 25.41 3.33 36.86
C HIS A 11 24.58 4.61 36.66
N ARG A 12 24.81 5.29 35.54
CA ARG A 12 23.95 6.41 35.09
C ARG A 12 22.52 5.91 34.89
N GLN A 13 21.53 6.70 35.33
CA GLN A 13 20.11 6.40 35.16
C GLN A 13 19.53 7.25 34.03
N VAL A 14 18.68 6.67 33.19
CA VAL A 14 18.04 7.41 32.09
C VAL A 14 17.10 8.47 32.67
N ALA A 15 17.25 9.71 32.19
CA ALA A 15 16.28 10.78 32.38
C ALA A 15 15.43 10.89 31.10
N TYR A 16 14.12 10.69 31.22
CA TYR A 16 13.21 10.71 30.08
C TYR A 16 11.79 11.01 30.57
N GLY A 17 11.00 11.70 29.74
CA GLY A 17 9.63 12.04 30.05
C GLY A 17 9.51 12.76 31.40
N LEU A 18 8.85 12.13 32.37
CA LEU A 18 8.59 12.70 33.70
C LEU A 18 9.86 12.98 34.52
N THR A 19 10.98 12.32 34.23
CA THR A 19 12.25 12.50 34.96
C THR A 19 13.23 13.44 34.28
N LEU A 20 12.88 13.98 33.11
CA LEU A 20 13.73 14.88 32.34
C LEU A 20 13.35 16.34 32.63
N PRO A 21 14.19 17.12 33.33
CA PRO A 21 13.87 18.52 33.67
C PRO A 21 14.13 19.49 32.51
N VAL A 22 15.11 19.19 31.65
CA VAL A 22 15.44 20.01 30.48
C VAL A 22 15.74 19.13 29.27
N ASP A 23 15.46 19.62 28.08
CA ASP A 23 15.87 19.02 26.81
C ASP A 23 16.82 19.95 26.05
N VAL A 24 17.60 19.35 25.15
CA VAL A 24 18.71 20.01 24.46
C VAL A 24 18.50 19.90 22.96
N THR A 25 18.64 21.05 22.29
CA THR A 25 18.79 21.14 20.84
C THR A 25 20.23 21.47 20.50
N ILE A 26 20.87 20.66 19.64
CA ILE A 26 22.20 20.95 19.09
C ILE A 26 22.03 21.33 17.62
N ASN A 27 22.16 22.63 17.32
CA ASN A 27 22.15 23.12 15.96
C ASN A 27 23.52 22.89 15.31
N ASP A 28 23.53 22.72 13.99
CA ASP A 28 24.73 22.61 13.16
C ASP A 28 25.54 21.30 13.34
N LEU A 29 24.99 20.29 14.03
CA LEU A 29 25.58 18.95 14.10
C LEU A 29 24.94 18.00 13.08
N PRO A 30 25.70 17.43 12.13
CA PRO A 30 25.17 16.50 11.13
C PRO A 30 24.53 15.24 11.75
N GLU A 31 23.50 14.69 11.10
CA GLU A 31 22.76 13.53 11.60
C GLU A 31 23.61 12.27 11.75
N ASN A 32 24.67 12.12 10.94
CA ASN A 32 25.58 10.99 10.98
C ASN A 32 26.66 11.10 12.07
N GLU A 33 26.69 12.20 12.82
CA GLU A 33 27.66 12.43 13.90
C GLU A 33 27.07 12.15 15.28
N SER A 34 27.94 11.80 16.23
CA SER A 34 27.60 11.68 17.64
C SER A 34 28.24 12.79 18.46
N ALA A 35 27.58 13.15 19.56
CA ALA A 35 28.08 14.16 20.48
C ALA A 35 27.72 13.80 21.93
N GLY A 36 28.47 14.34 22.88
CA GLY A 36 28.16 14.24 24.30
C GLY A 36 28.74 15.41 25.08
N PHE A 37 28.13 15.74 26.22
CA PHE A 37 28.63 16.74 27.15
C PHE A 37 27.94 16.59 28.51
N THR A 38 28.54 17.18 29.55
CA THR A 38 27.93 17.33 30.87
C THR A 38 27.24 18.70 30.93
N LEU A 39 25.99 18.72 31.40
CA LEU A 39 25.19 19.92 31.62
C LEU A 39 24.91 20.06 33.13
N GLU A 40 25.36 21.17 33.70
CA GLU A 40 25.04 21.56 35.07
C GLU A 40 24.17 22.80 35.09
N ILE A 41 23.10 22.76 35.87
CA ILE A 41 22.17 23.86 36.11
C ILE A 41 22.26 24.24 37.58
N GLN A 42 22.57 25.51 37.85
CA GLN A 42 22.60 26.04 39.20
C GLN A 42 21.22 26.57 39.62
N PRO A 43 20.95 26.69 40.94
CA PRO A 43 19.67 27.21 41.46
C PRO A 43 19.27 28.60 40.93
N ASP A 44 20.25 29.42 40.56
CA ASP A 44 20.04 30.77 40.00
C ASP A 44 19.69 30.76 38.50
N GLY A 45 19.69 29.58 37.86
CA GLY A 45 19.43 29.38 36.43
C GLY A 45 20.68 29.47 35.54
N THR A 46 21.87 29.67 36.13
CA THR A 46 23.14 29.62 35.40
C THR A 46 23.45 28.20 34.92
N LEU A 47 23.89 28.07 33.67
CA LEU A 47 24.28 26.80 33.07
C LEU A 47 25.80 26.71 32.87
N TYR A 48 26.35 25.53 33.10
CA TYR A 48 27.72 25.16 32.73
C TYR A 48 27.70 23.91 31.85
N LEU A 49 28.38 23.98 30.71
CA LEU A 49 28.54 22.88 29.76
C LEU A 49 30.02 22.50 29.72
N SER A 50 30.33 21.24 29.95
CA SER A 50 31.70 20.71 30.03
C SER A 50 31.79 19.31 29.40
N ASP A 51 33.00 18.72 29.42
CA ASP A 51 33.24 17.34 28.98
C ASP A 51 32.73 17.05 27.55
N PHE A 52 33.00 17.97 26.61
CA PHE A 52 32.51 17.85 25.24
C PHE A 52 33.18 16.68 24.50
N ILE A 53 32.36 15.83 23.90
CA ILE A 53 32.77 14.66 23.10
C ILE A 53 32.13 14.78 21.73
N ARG A 54 32.90 14.58 20.66
CA ARG A 54 32.39 14.49 19.28
C ARG A 54 32.94 13.25 18.60
N ASN A 55 32.05 12.41 18.06
CA ASN A 55 32.41 11.15 17.40
C ASN A 55 33.33 10.25 18.25
N GLY A 56 33.15 10.28 19.58
CA GLY A 56 33.95 9.52 20.54
C GLY A 56 35.31 10.12 20.90
N THR A 57 35.63 11.32 20.41
CA THR A 57 36.86 12.06 20.75
C THR A 57 36.53 13.22 21.70
N ASP A 58 37.29 13.34 22.78
CA ASP A 58 37.18 14.46 23.71
C ASP A 58 37.66 15.75 23.03
N LEU A 59 36.90 16.83 23.18
CA LEU A 59 37.26 18.17 22.75
C LEU A 59 37.83 18.89 23.98
N GLU A 60 39.15 18.97 24.09
CA GLU A 60 39.86 19.63 25.19
C GLU A 60 39.62 21.15 25.20
N GLU A 61 38.43 21.55 25.60
CA GLU A 61 37.94 22.94 25.61
C GLU A 61 37.50 23.35 27.02
N LYS A 62 37.50 24.65 27.28
CA LYS A 62 37.06 25.18 28.57
C LYS A 62 35.53 25.06 28.72
N ASP A 63 35.10 24.96 29.97
CA ASP A 63 33.69 25.00 30.33
C ASP A 63 33.00 26.23 29.73
N VAL A 64 31.86 26.00 29.10
CA VAL A 64 31.05 27.05 28.47
C VAL A 64 29.92 27.41 29.41
N LYS A 65 29.85 28.70 29.78
CA LYS A 65 28.77 29.26 30.61
C LYS A 65 27.64 29.78 29.72
N GLY A 66 26.38 29.55 30.14
CA GLY A 66 25.21 30.10 29.46
C GLY A 66 23.99 30.22 30.36
N SER A 67 22.84 30.46 29.73
CA SER A 67 21.53 30.59 30.39
C SER A 67 20.49 29.74 29.65
N LEU A 68 19.40 29.38 30.33
CA LEU A 68 18.28 28.67 29.72
C LEU A 68 17.68 29.47 28.55
N LEU A 69 17.23 28.75 27.52
CA LEU A 69 16.60 29.29 26.29
C LEU A 69 17.49 30.17 25.41
N ASP A 70 18.72 30.49 25.83
CA ASP A 70 19.70 31.21 25.03
C ASP A 70 20.43 30.27 24.06
N SER A 71 20.91 30.83 22.95
CA SER A 71 21.79 30.12 22.02
C SER A 71 23.24 30.20 22.48
N ILE A 72 23.77 29.07 22.95
CA ILE A 72 25.11 28.97 23.52
C ILE A 72 26.06 28.43 22.45
N THR A 73 27.12 29.17 22.13
CA THR A 73 28.13 28.72 21.16
C THR A 73 29.08 27.73 21.85
N THR A 74 29.19 26.52 21.31
CA THR A 74 30.03 25.44 21.86
C THR A 74 30.89 24.80 20.76
N PRO A 75 31.89 23.98 21.13
CA PRO A 75 32.64 23.17 20.16
C PRO A 75 31.79 22.16 19.36
N LEU A 76 30.57 21.86 19.82
CA LEU A 76 29.61 20.96 19.16
C LEU A 76 28.62 21.69 18.23
N GLY A 77 28.75 23.02 18.11
CA GLY A 77 27.76 23.88 17.44
C GLY A 77 26.97 24.71 18.44
N LYS A 78 25.85 25.28 17.99
CA LYS A 78 25.00 26.11 18.85
C LYS A 78 24.03 25.25 19.62
N ILE A 79 24.14 25.26 20.96
CA ILE A 79 23.28 24.50 21.85
C ILE A 79 22.21 25.42 22.44
N ILE A 80 20.97 24.93 22.51
CA ILE A 80 19.85 25.57 23.21
C ILE A 80 19.30 24.58 24.22
N ILE A 81 19.12 25.02 25.46
CA ILE A 81 18.54 24.20 26.53
C ILE A 81 17.13 24.72 26.84
N HIS A 82 16.14 23.85 26.62
CA HIS A 82 14.72 24.12 26.86
C HIS A 82 14.29 23.51 28.19
N THR A 83 13.40 24.19 28.90
CA THR A 83 12.77 23.65 30.10
C THR A 83 11.62 22.74 29.73
N THR A 84 11.55 21.55 30.33
CA THR A 84 10.36 20.70 30.23
C THR A 84 9.33 21.11 31.30
N PRO A 85 8.10 20.58 31.25
CA PRO A 85 7.14 20.75 32.34
C PRO A 85 7.62 20.24 33.72
N ASN A 86 8.68 19.43 33.76
CA ASN A 86 9.25 18.87 34.99
C ASN A 86 10.42 19.70 35.54
N TYR A 87 10.76 20.82 34.89
CA TYR A 87 11.74 21.77 35.42
C TYR A 87 11.21 22.50 36.65
N VAL A 88 11.98 22.49 37.75
CA VAL A 88 11.66 23.24 38.96
C VAL A 88 12.69 24.34 39.17
N LYS A 89 12.24 25.59 39.13
CA LYS A 89 13.12 26.75 39.35
C LYS A 89 13.67 26.73 40.77
N GLY A 90 14.99 26.95 40.91
CA GLY A 90 15.68 26.94 42.20
C GLY A 90 16.34 25.60 42.55
N GLU A 91 16.09 24.55 41.78
CA GLU A 91 16.77 23.27 41.93
C GLU A 91 18.05 23.21 41.08
N ALA A 92 19.02 22.45 41.55
CA ALA A 92 20.24 22.15 40.80
C ALA A 92 20.09 20.84 40.04
N TYR A 93 20.59 20.80 38.81
CA TYR A 93 20.55 19.60 37.97
C TYR A 93 21.91 19.30 37.38
N THR A 94 22.26 18.02 37.30
CA THR A 94 23.41 17.53 36.54
C THR A 94 22.95 16.45 35.59
N LEU A 95 23.09 16.69 34.29
CA LEU A 95 22.71 15.79 33.22
C LEU A 95 23.93 15.45 32.36
N TYR A 96 24.08 14.17 32.05
CA TYR A 96 24.99 13.71 31.01
C TYR A 96 24.17 13.58 29.73
N VAL A 97 24.45 14.46 28.76
CA VAL A 97 23.73 14.56 27.51
C VAL A 97 24.52 13.84 26.43
N GLY A 98 23.85 13.03 25.62
CA GLY A 98 24.45 12.33 24.49
C GLY A 98 23.53 12.32 23.28
N LYS A 99 24.05 12.73 22.13
CA LYS A 99 23.42 12.54 20.82
C LYS A 99 24.07 11.36 20.11
N SER A 100 23.26 10.35 19.77
CA SER A 100 23.69 9.29 18.86
C SER A 100 23.63 9.77 17.41
N SER A 101 24.48 9.22 16.55
CA SER A 101 24.27 9.33 15.11
C SER A 101 23.00 8.58 14.69
N LEU A 102 22.38 8.99 13.59
CA LEU A 102 21.13 8.42 13.09
C LEU A 102 21.22 6.90 12.93
N TYR A 103 22.26 6.41 12.24
CA TYR A 103 22.44 4.97 12.02
C TYR A 103 22.62 4.19 13.32
N ASN A 104 23.35 4.74 14.29
CA ASN A 104 23.52 4.09 15.60
C ASN A 104 22.22 4.08 16.39
N ALA A 105 21.41 5.15 16.32
CA ALA A 105 20.10 5.20 16.94
C ALA A 105 19.15 4.17 16.31
N VAL A 106 19.11 4.08 14.98
CA VAL A 106 18.31 3.09 14.25
C VAL A 106 18.74 1.67 14.61
N ASN A 107 20.03 1.38 14.56
CA ASN A 107 20.56 0.05 14.91
C ASN A 107 20.23 -0.32 16.36
N SER A 108 20.38 0.61 17.30
CA SER A 108 20.05 0.38 18.71
C SER A 108 18.56 0.11 18.91
N CYS A 109 17.69 0.89 18.26
CA CYS A 109 16.24 0.64 18.33
C CYS A 109 15.90 -0.72 17.70
N SER A 110 16.44 -1.02 16.51
CA SER A 110 16.19 -2.28 15.82
C SER A 110 16.69 -3.50 16.59
N SER A 111 17.85 -3.42 17.25
CA SER A 111 18.39 -4.53 18.03
C SER A 111 17.62 -4.79 19.33
N ASN A 112 16.96 -3.76 19.85
CA ASN A 112 16.19 -3.85 21.09
C ASN A 112 14.71 -4.19 20.86
N LEU A 113 14.24 -4.13 19.61
CA LEU A 113 12.90 -4.53 19.21
C LEU A 113 12.86 -6.04 18.93
N SER A 114 11.90 -6.72 19.55
CA SER A 114 11.53 -8.09 19.23
C SER A 114 10.10 -8.12 18.68
N VAL A 115 9.92 -8.79 17.55
CA VAL A 115 8.62 -8.98 16.89
C VAL A 115 8.38 -10.48 16.74
N SER A 116 7.30 -10.98 17.31
CA SER A 116 6.97 -12.41 17.27
C SER A 116 5.48 -12.65 17.05
N LEU A 117 5.17 -13.77 16.39
CA LEU A 117 3.81 -14.32 16.35
C LEU A 117 3.72 -15.42 17.41
N ASN A 118 2.63 -15.43 18.18
CA ASN A 118 2.43 -16.45 19.21
C ASN A 118 2.19 -17.87 18.63
N SER A 119 1.89 -17.97 17.32
CA SER A 119 1.85 -19.20 16.52
C SER A 119 1.80 -18.87 15.02
N GLU A 120 2.08 -19.84 14.13
CA GLU A 120 1.99 -19.64 12.67
C GLU A 120 0.57 -19.27 12.18
N LYS A 121 -0.46 -19.54 13.00
CA LYS A 121 -1.86 -19.22 12.72
C LYS A 121 -2.36 -18.01 13.52
N ALA A 122 -1.48 -17.33 14.23
CA ALA A 122 -1.84 -16.18 15.05
C ALA A 122 -2.29 -15.01 14.20
N SER A 123 -3.37 -14.35 14.61
CA SER A 123 -3.79 -13.05 14.09
C SER A 123 -3.23 -11.86 14.89
N VAL A 124 -2.47 -12.14 15.96
CA VAL A 124 -1.91 -11.13 16.87
C VAL A 124 -0.40 -11.16 16.80
N ILE A 125 0.21 -9.97 16.69
CA ILE A 125 1.65 -9.75 16.71
C ILE A 125 2.03 -9.25 18.10
N ASP A 126 3.00 -9.92 18.73
CA ASP A 126 3.59 -9.49 19.99
C ASP A 126 4.82 -8.62 19.70
N LEU A 127 4.81 -7.39 20.20
CA LEU A 127 5.91 -6.44 20.11
C LEU A 127 6.52 -6.24 21.51
N SER A 128 7.85 -6.34 21.60
CA SER A 128 8.59 -6.06 22.83
C SER A 128 9.78 -5.17 22.52
N PHE A 129 10.02 -4.18 23.38
CA PHE A 129 11.14 -3.26 23.24
C PHE A 129 11.93 -3.21 24.55
N LYS A 130 13.23 -3.51 24.48
CA LYS A 130 14.12 -3.48 25.64
C LYS A 130 14.71 -2.09 25.84
N ASP A 131 14.37 -1.45 26.96
CA ASP A 131 14.91 -0.14 27.35
C ASP A 131 15.11 -0.06 28.87
N ASN A 132 15.92 0.92 29.30
CA ASN A 132 16.11 1.26 30.72
C ASN A 132 15.04 2.26 31.23
N SER A 133 14.20 2.79 30.35
CA SER A 133 13.04 3.63 30.64
C SER A 133 11.78 3.00 30.04
N THR A 134 10.86 2.56 30.89
CA THR A 134 9.57 1.98 30.46
C THR A 134 8.77 2.96 29.60
N GLN A 135 8.73 4.25 29.98
CA GLN A 135 8.02 5.29 29.23
C GLN A 135 8.63 5.46 27.82
N ARG A 136 9.96 5.43 27.71
CA ARG A 136 10.62 5.53 26.39
C ARG A 136 10.34 4.31 25.52
N ALA A 137 10.32 3.11 26.10
CA ALA A 137 9.95 1.90 25.39
C ALA A 137 8.52 1.96 24.87
N GLU A 138 7.58 2.44 25.69
CA GLU A 138 6.17 2.65 25.32
C GLU A 138 6.02 3.66 24.18
N ASP A 139 6.71 4.80 24.25
CA ASP A 139 6.68 5.83 23.19
C ASP A 139 7.23 5.29 21.86
N VAL A 140 8.33 4.52 21.90
CA VAL A 140 8.92 3.91 20.69
C VAL A 140 7.96 2.89 20.08
N LEU A 141 7.35 2.02 20.89
CA LEU A 141 6.38 1.04 20.40
C LEU A 141 5.13 1.73 19.84
N SER A 142 4.61 2.74 20.54
CA SER A 142 3.44 3.50 20.12
C SER A 142 3.68 4.23 18.80
N MET A 143 4.84 4.88 18.66
CA MET A 143 5.23 5.55 17.42
C MET A 143 5.41 4.55 16.27
N LEU A 144 6.05 3.39 16.52
CA LEU A 144 6.22 2.35 15.51
C LEU A 144 4.86 1.84 15.00
N ILE A 145 3.91 1.59 15.90
CA ILE A 145 2.56 1.17 15.55
C ILE A 145 1.85 2.26 14.75
N SER A 146 1.94 3.52 15.18
CA SER A 146 1.32 4.66 14.50
C SER A 146 1.84 4.79 13.06
N VAL A 147 3.17 4.80 12.88
CA VAL A 147 3.81 4.93 11.55
C VAL A 147 3.50 3.71 10.67
N TYR A 148 3.45 2.51 11.25
CA TYR A 148 3.06 1.31 10.52
C TYR A 148 1.63 1.41 9.99
N ASN A 149 0.68 1.79 10.85
CA ASN A 149 -0.74 1.94 10.47
C ASN A 149 -0.91 3.03 9.42
N GLU A 150 -0.26 4.18 9.57
CA GLU A 150 -0.31 5.26 8.58
C GLU A 150 0.19 4.79 7.21
N ASN A 151 1.34 4.11 7.16
CA ASN A 151 1.87 3.56 5.91
C ASN A 151 0.96 2.49 5.32
N TRP A 152 0.38 1.61 6.15
CA TRP A 152 -0.57 0.60 5.69
C TRP A 152 -1.82 1.21 5.05
N VAL A 153 -2.41 2.23 5.68
CA VAL A 153 -3.56 2.97 5.14
C VAL A 153 -3.19 3.64 3.81
N LYS A 154 -2.02 4.27 3.75
CA LYS A 154 -1.51 4.93 2.53
C LYS A 154 -1.35 3.94 1.38
N ASP A 155 -0.71 2.80 1.62
CA ASP A 155 -0.49 1.75 0.63
C ASP A 155 -1.82 1.17 0.11
N LYS A 156 -2.76 0.90 1.02
CA LYS A 156 -4.11 0.44 0.67
C LYS A 156 -4.87 1.46 -0.16
N ASN A 157 -4.81 2.73 0.20
CA ASN A 157 -5.44 3.81 -0.56
C ASN A 157 -4.85 3.93 -1.98
N GLN A 158 -3.53 3.78 -2.15
CA GLN A 158 -2.92 3.82 -3.48
C GLN A 158 -3.41 2.67 -4.38
N ILE A 159 -3.53 1.46 -3.82
CA ILE A 159 -4.09 0.31 -4.55
C ILE A 159 -5.57 0.55 -4.89
N ALA A 160 -6.37 1.07 -3.95
CA ALA A 160 -7.79 1.36 -4.17
C ALA A 160 -7.99 2.40 -5.27
N VAL A 161 -7.21 3.48 -5.27
CA VAL A 161 -7.24 4.52 -6.31
C VAL A 161 -6.88 3.93 -7.67
N SER A 162 -5.81 3.13 -7.76
CA SER A 162 -5.45 2.47 -9.02
C SER A 162 -6.55 1.52 -9.52
N THR A 163 -7.18 0.79 -8.60
CA THR A 163 -8.31 -0.10 -8.90
C THR A 163 -9.51 0.68 -9.44
N SER A 164 -9.87 1.82 -8.83
CA SER A 164 -10.95 2.69 -9.32
C SER A 164 -10.66 3.28 -10.69
N MET A 165 -9.44 3.75 -10.94
CA MET A 165 -9.04 4.25 -12.26
C MET A 165 -9.18 3.16 -13.33
N PHE A 166 -8.68 1.96 -13.04
CA PHE A 166 -8.77 0.82 -13.94
C PHE A 166 -10.22 0.44 -14.28
N ILE A 167 -11.11 0.43 -13.29
CA ILE A 167 -12.53 0.11 -13.47
C ILE A 167 -13.24 1.23 -14.27
N ASN A 168 -13.00 2.49 -13.93
CA ASN A 168 -13.63 3.63 -14.60
C ASN A 168 -13.24 3.74 -16.08
N GLU A 169 -11.96 3.54 -16.41
CA GLU A 169 -11.52 3.47 -17.80
C GLU A 169 -12.28 2.38 -18.57
N ARG A 170 -12.52 1.22 -17.94
CA ARG A 170 -13.22 0.12 -18.60
C ARG A 170 -14.73 0.37 -18.73
N LEU A 171 -15.37 0.93 -17.72
CA LEU A 171 -16.79 1.31 -17.78
C LEU A 171 -17.06 2.21 -18.98
N GLY A 172 -16.23 3.24 -19.21
CA GLY A 172 -16.37 4.14 -20.36
C GLY A 172 -16.10 3.49 -21.73
N VAL A 173 -15.35 2.39 -21.78
CA VAL A 173 -15.22 1.58 -23.01
C VAL A 173 -16.49 0.74 -23.24
N ILE A 174 -17.01 0.10 -22.20
CA ILE A 174 -18.21 -0.75 -22.29
C ILE A 174 -19.45 0.07 -22.62
N GLU A 175 -19.59 1.26 -22.04
CA GLU A 175 -20.71 2.17 -22.31
C GLU A 175 -20.80 2.53 -23.79
N ARG A 176 -19.66 2.89 -24.42
CA ARG A 176 -19.59 3.12 -25.88
C ARG A 176 -19.87 1.86 -26.69
N GLU A 177 -19.31 0.74 -26.25
CA GLU A 177 -19.55 -0.57 -26.88
C GLU A 177 -21.02 -1.01 -26.80
N LEU A 178 -21.77 -0.62 -25.77
CA LEU A 178 -23.22 -0.85 -25.62
C LEU A 178 -24.02 0.03 -26.57
N GLY A 179 -23.72 1.34 -26.63
CA GLY A 179 -24.39 2.26 -27.56
C GLY A 179 -24.31 1.80 -29.01
N ASN A 180 -23.14 1.30 -29.45
CA ASN A 180 -22.98 0.75 -30.79
C ASN A 180 -23.83 -0.51 -31.03
N VAL A 181 -24.00 -1.38 -30.02
CA VAL A 181 -24.80 -2.61 -30.17
C VAL A 181 -26.29 -2.28 -30.24
N ASP A 182 -26.75 -1.30 -29.48
CA ASP A 182 -28.15 -0.83 -29.53
C ASP A 182 -28.47 -0.24 -30.92
N GLU A 183 -27.53 0.51 -31.50
CA GLU A 183 -27.64 1.04 -32.86
C GLU A 183 -27.67 -0.07 -33.92
N ASP A 184 -26.79 -1.09 -33.79
CA ASP A 184 -26.77 -2.26 -34.69
C ASP A 184 -28.08 -3.04 -34.65
N ILE A 185 -28.64 -3.27 -33.44
CA ILE A 185 -29.93 -3.96 -33.27
C ILE A 185 -31.06 -3.16 -33.91
N SER A 186 -31.11 -1.85 -33.64
CA SER A 186 -32.15 -0.95 -34.16
C SER A 186 -32.12 -0.89 -35.69
N SER A 187 -30.93 -0.69 -36.27
CA SER A 187 -30.72 -0.61 -37.72
C SER A 187 -31.10 -1.92 -38.40
N TYR A 188 -30.69 -3.07 -37.85
CA TYR A 188 -31.00 -4.38 -38.40
C TYR A 188 -32.50 -4.69 -38.37
N LYS A 189 -33.19 -4.36 -37.27
CA LYS A 189 -34.65 -4.52 -37.15
C LYS A 189 -35.40 -3.63 -38.15
N SER A 190 -34.94 -2.40 -38.34
CA SER A 190 -35.54 -1.44 -39.28
C SER A 190 -35.35 -1.87 -40.74
N GLU A 191 -34.14 -2.26 -41.13
CA GLU A 191 -33.82 -2.69 -42.50
C GLU A 191 -34.57 -3.95 -42.92
N HIS A 192 -34.76 -4.90 -42.00
CA HIS A 192 -35.32 -6.22 -42.31
C HIS A 192 -36.81 -6.37 -41.93
N LEU A 193 -37.46 -5.30 -41.43
CA LEU A 193 -38.88 -5.28 -41.03
C LEU A 193 -39.27 -6.48 -40.14
N LEU A 194 -38.37 -6.90 -39.26
CA LEU A 194 -38.58 -8.09 -38.44
C LEU A 194 -39.66 -7.79 -37.37
N PRO A 195 -40.81 -8.49 -37.34
CA PRO A 195 -41.75 -8.40 -36.24
C PRO A 195 -41.11 -8.96 -34.96
N ASP A 196 -41.73 -8.68 -33.82
CA ASP A 196 -41.16 -8.92 -32.49
C ASP A 196 -40.77 -10.39 -32.26
N VAL A 197 -39.50 -10.71 -32.54
CA VAL A 197 -38.89 -12.06 -32.41
C VAL A 197 -38.81 -12.50 -30.93
N GLN A 198 -39.23 -11.63 -30.01
CA GLN A 198 -39.17 -11.82 -28.56
C GLN A 198 -39.90 -13.06 -28.06
N ALA A 199 -41.01 -13.48 -28.67
CA ALA A 199 -41.74 -14.66 -28.19
C ALA A 199 -40.94 -15.97 -28.38
N ALA A 200 -40.24 -16.12 -29.51
CA ALA A 200 -39.41 -17.29 -29.79
C ALA A 200 -38.09 -17.27 -29.02
N SER A 201 -37.48 -16.09 -28.87
CA SER A 201 -36.27 -15.89 -28.05
C SER A 201 -36.54 -16.13 -26.56
N SER A 202 -37.70 -15.72 -26.03
CA SER A 202 -38.06 -15.87 -24.61
C SER A 202 -38.24 -17.34 -24.20
N MET A 203 -38.89 -18.15 -25.04
CA MET A 203 -39.06 -19.59 -24.77
C MET A 203 -37.72 -20.33 -24.82
N TYR A 204 -36.85 -19.96 -25.76
CA TYR A 204 -35.50 -20.50 -25.90
C TYR A 204 -34.58 -20.13 -24.72
N MET A 205 -34.67 -18.88 -24.25
CA MET A 205 -33.90 -18.39 -23.09
C MET A 205 -34.34 -19.06 -21.79
N ALA A 206 -35.65 -19.31 -21.60
CA ALA A 206 -36.16 -20.00 -20.41
C ALA A 206 -35.62 -21.44 -20.28
N GLN A 207 -35.45 -22.15 -21.40
CA GLN A 207 -35.05 -23.56 -21.42
C GLN A 207 -33.51 -23.77 -21.37
N SER A 208 -32.72 -22.70 -21.56
CA SER A 208 -31.24 -22.72 -21.58
C SER A 208 -30.59 -21.81 -20.52
N SER A 209 -31.38 -21.29 -19.57
CA SER A 209 -30.99 -20.22 -18.64
C SER A 209 -29.71 -20.50 -17.83
N ALA A 210 -29.54 -21.71 -17.28
CA ALA A 210 -28.38 -22.01 -16.43
C ALA A 210 -27.04 -22.04 -17.18
N ALA A 211 -27.00 -22.69 -18.36
CA ALA A 211 -25.80 -22.72 -19.18
C ALA A 211 -25.45 -21.33 -19.71
N ASN A 212 -26.47 -20.54 -20.10
CA ASN A 212 -26.26 -19.15 -20.53
C ASN A 212 -25.74 -18.26 -19.40
N ALA A 213 -26.25 -18.39 -18.18
CA ALA A 213 -25.73 -17.67 -17.02
C ALA A 213 -24.26 -18.03 -16.73
N GLN A 214 -23.89 -19.30 -16.86
CA GLN A 214 -22.51 -19.73 -16.69
C GLN A 214 -21.59 -19.22 -17.81
N ILE A 215 -22.05 -19.28 -19.07
CA ILE A 215 -21.34 -18.69 -20.21
C ILE A 215 -21.14 -17.19 -20.00
N LEU A 216 -22.16 -16.48 -19.51
CA LEU A 216 -22.10 -15.05 -19.23
C LEU A 216 -21.02 -14.74 -18.19
N SER A 217 -21.01 -15.45 -17.07
CA SER A 217 -19.98 -15.31 -16.03
C SER A 217 -18.56 -15.57 -16.56
N LEU A 218 -18.37 -16.67 -17.30
CA LEU A 218 -17.08 -17.00 -17.90
C LEU A 218 -16.62 -15.97 -18.95
N ASN A 219 -17.54 -15.37 -19.71
CA ASN A 219 -17.20 -14.29 -20.62
C ASN A 219 -16.76 -13.03 -19.87
N ASN A 220 -17.39 -12.71 -18.74
CA ASN A 220 -16.96 -11.60 -17.88
C ASN A 220 -15.53 -11.84 -17.36
N GLN A 221 -15.25 -13.03 -16.81
CA GLN A 221 -13.91 -13.41 -16.37
C GLN A 221 -12.88 -13.35 -17.51
N LEU A 222 -13.21 -13.91 -18.69
CA LEU A 222 -12.34 -13.93 -19.86
C LEU A 222 -12.00 -12.51 -20.32
N TYR A 223 -13.01 -11.65 -20.31
CA TYR A 223 -12.86 -10.26 -20.67
C TYR A 223 -11.93 -9.53 -19.71
N MET A 224 -12.16 -9.65 -18.40
CA MET A 224 -11.30 -9.04 -17.38
C MET A 224 -9.86 -9.55 -17.47
N THR A 225 -9.71 -10.85 -17.68
CA THR A 225 -8.41 -11.50 -17.86
C THR A 225 -7.66 -10.92 -19.07
N ARG A 226 -8.32 -10.78 -20.23
CA ARG A 226 -7.74 -10.14 -21.42
C ARG A 226 -7.41 -8.67 -21.20
N TYR A 227 -8.27 -7.96 -20.48
CA TYR A 227 -8.05 -6.55 -20.21
C TYR A 227 -6.81 -6.33 -19.34
N ILE A 228 -6.63 -7.11 -18.26
CA ILE A 228 -5.40 -7.07 -17.46
C ILE A 228 -4.19 -7.47 -18.28
N ARG A 229 -4.31 -8.50 -19.12
CA ARG A 229 -3.22 -8.88 -20.03
C ARG A 229 -2.73 -7.69 -20.85
N ASN A 230 -3.66 -6.93 -21.43
CA ASN A 230 -3.32 -5.76 -22.26
C ASN A 230 -2.77 -4.61 -21.42
N TYR A 231 -3.31 -4.39 -20.22
CA TYR A 231 -2.79 -3.42 -19.26
C TYR A 231 -1.33 -3.75 -18.87
N LEU A 232 -1.03 -5.03 -18.65
CA LEU A 232 0.32 -5.58 -18.39
C LEU A 232 1.20 -5.68 -19.64
N ALA A 233 0.66 -5.65 -20.84
CA ALA A 233 1.49 -5.60 -22.05
C ALA A 233 1.96 -4.16 -22.35
N ASN A 234 1.23 -3.15 -21.86
CA ASN A 234 1.53 -1.75 -22.12
C ASN A 234 2.67 -1.24 -21.21
N ASP A 235 3.83 -0.91 -21.80
CA ASP A 235 5.00 -0.40 -21.08
C ASP A 235 4.74 0.90 -20.32
N ALA A 236 3.76 1.72 -20.76
CA ALA A 236 3.33 2.91 -20.04
C ALA A 236 2.81 2.59 -18.62
N ASN A 237 2.35 1.36 -18.40
CA ASN A 237 1.81 0.89 -17.13
C ASN A 237 2.84 0.10 -16.29
N ARG A 238 4.14 0.16 -16.61
CA ARG A 238 5.17 -0.64 -15.92
C ARG A 238 5.39 -0.26 -14.46
N THR A 239 5.13 1.00 -14.11
CA THR A 239 5.26 1.52 -12.74
C THR A 239 3.90 1.78 -12.08
N GLN A 240 2.81 1.29 -12.70
CA GLN A 240 1.46 1.46 -12.18
C GLN A 240 1.08 0.25 -11.33
N LEU A 241 0.37 0.52 -10.24
CA LEU A 241 -0.22 -0.53 -9.41
C LEU A 241 -1.30 -1.25 -10.20
N LEU A 242 -1.34 -2.56 -10.06
CA LEU A 242 -2.37 -3.38 -10.67
C LEU A 242 -3.63 -3.37 -9.80
N PRO A 243 -4.82 -3.43 -10.40
CA PRO A 243 -6.08 -3.48 -9.65
C PRO A 243 -6.12 -4.73 -8.75
N ALA A 244 -6.44 -4.54 -7.47
CA ALA A 244 -6.81 -5.64 -6.59
C ALA A 244 -8.25 -6.09 -6.92
N ASN A 245 -8.57 -7.37 -6.74
CA ASN A 245 -9.93 -7.92 -6.99
C ASN A 245 -10.46 -7.67 -8.41
N SER A 246 -9.60 -7.83 -9.40
CA SER A 246 -9.86 -7.48 -10.79
C SER A 246 -10.90 -8.34 -11.53
N GLY A 247 -11.60 -9.25 -10.84
CA GLY A 247 -12.64 -10.09 -11.42
C GLY A 247 -12.13 -11.24 -12.28
N ILE A 248 -10.85 -11.62 -12.15
CA ILE A 248 -10.28 -12.79 -12.83
C ILE A 248 -10.71 -14.11 -12.16
N GLU A 249 -11.00 -14.08 -10.86
CA GLU A 249 -11.38 -15.26 -10.06
C GLU A 249 -10.33 -16.39 -10.14
N SER A 250 -9.06 -16.00 -10.03
CA SER A 250 -7.92 -16.93 -10.00
C SER A 250 -7.00 -16.57 -8.85
N ALA A 251 -7.06 -17.37 -7.79
CA ALA A 251 -6.27 -17.16 -6.56
C ALA A 251 -4.76 -17.08 -6.84
N ASN A 252 -4.27 -17.82 -7.84
CA ASN A 252 -2.86 -17.75 -8.23
C ASN A 252 -2.50 -16.38 -8.83
N ILE A 253 -3.29 -15.89 -9.79
CA ILE A 253 -3.05 -14.59 -10.44
C ILE A 253 -3.23 -13.46 -9.43
N GLU A 254 -4.25 -13.53 -8.59
CA GLU A 254 -4.53 -12.56 -7.53
C GLU A 254 -3.36 -12.47 -6.53
N SER A 255 -2.80 -13.61 -6.12
CA SER A 255 -1.60 -13.66 -5.27
C SER A 255 -0.37 -13.05 -5.96
N GLN A 256 -0.16 -13.34 -7.25
CA GLN A 256 0.95 -12.76 -8.00
C GLN A 256 0.81 -11.23 -8.15
N ILE A 257 -0.42 -10.73 -8.39
CA ILE A 257 -0.73 -9.30 -8.45
C ILE A 257 -0.47 -8.64 -7.09
N ALA A 258 -0.88 -9.28 -5.99
CA ALA A 258 -0.65 -8.75 -4.64
C ALA A 258 0.84 -8.62 -4.33
N GLU A 259 1.65 -9.63 -4.64
CA GLU A 259 3.10 -9.57 -4.41
C GLU A 259 3.77 -8.54 -5.33
N TYR A 260 3.32 -8.41 -6.60
CA TYR A 260 3.81 -7.37 -7.51
C TYR A 260 3.53 -5.97 -6.96
N ASN A 261 2.30 -5.71 -6.50
CA ASN A 261 1.94 -4.41 -5.95
C ASN A 261 2.74 -4.09 -4.68
N LYS A 262 2.96 -5.08 -3.82
CA LYS A 262 3.80 -4.93 -2.63
C LYS A 262 5.24 -4.54 -2.99
N GLN A 263 5.86 -5.24 -3.94
CA GLN A 263 7.20 -4.92 -4.42
C GLN A 263 7.26 -3.53 -5.07
N LEU A 264 6.24 -3.15 -5.82
CA LEU A 264 6.16 -1.86 -6.50
C LEU A 264 6.02 -0.70 -5.49
N LEU A 265 5.22 -0.88 -4.42
CA LEU A 265 5.10 0.10 -3.34
C LEU A 265 6.44 0.29 -2.61
N GLN A 266 7.13 -0.81 -2.28
CA GLN A 266 8.46 -0.75 -1.65
C GLN A 266 9.46 -0.02 -2.56
N ARG A 267 9.47 -0.33 -3.85
CA ARG A 267 10.30 0.34 -4.85
C ARG A 267 9.99 1.83 -4.93
N ASN A 268 8.72 2.21 -4.97
CA ASN A 268 8.31 3.62 -5.05
C ASN A 268 8.70 4.40 -3.78
N SER A 269 8.58 3.78 -2.60
CA SER A 269 9.05 4.36 -1.34
C SER A 269 10.57 4.56 -1.35
N LEU A 270 11.34 3.59 -1.83
CA LEU A 270 12.79 3.71 -1.93
C LEU A 270 13.21 4.83 -2.90
N VAL A 271 12.55 4.94 -4.06
CA VAL A 271 12.82 6.00 -5.03
C VAL A 271 12.49 7.37 -4.46
N ALA A 272 11.38 7.52 -3.73
CA ALA A 272 11.00 8.78 -3.11
C ALA A 272 12.03 9.29 -2.08
N ASN A 273 12.75 8.37 -1.43
CA ASN A 273 13.79 8.68 -0.45
C ASN A 273 15.22 8.62 -1.02
N SER A 274 15.38 8.30 -2.30
CA SER A 274 16.69 8.20 -2.95
C SER A 274 16.63 8.66 -4.41
N SER A 275 16.84 7.77 -5.36
CA SER A 275 16.73 8.03 -6.78
C SER A 275 16.46 6.74 -7.55
N THR A 276 16.11 6.86 -8.83
CA THR A 276 15.98 5.72 -9.74
C THR A 276 17.33 5.08 -10.09
N GLU A 277 18.46 5.71 -9.74
CA GLU A 277 19.81 5.20 -9.99
C GLU A 277 20.35 4.36 -8.83
N ASN A 278 19.64 4.31 -7.70
CA ASN A 278 19.99 3.48 -6.57
C ASN A 278 20.07 2.00 -7.02
N PRO A 279 21.20 1.28 -6.81
CA PRO A 279 21.36 -0.11 -7.23
C PRO A 279 20.23 -1.04 -6.76
N LEU A 280 19.72 -0.81 -5.54
CA LEU A 280 18.59 -1.58 -5.02
C LEU A 280 17.31 -1.34 -5.82
N VAL A 281 17.07 -0.10 -6.29
CA VAL A 281 15.93 0.21 -7.15
C VAL A 281 16.07 -0.50 -8.50
N VAL A 282 17.27 -0.54 -9.07
CA VAL A 282 17.53 -1.24 -10.34
C VAL A 282 17.25 -2.74 -10.20
N ASP A 283 17.69 -3.35 -9.10
CA ASP A 283 17.41 -4.77 -8.81
C ASP A 283 15.90 -5.02 -8.64
N MET A 284 15.19 -4.12 -7.95
CA MET A 284 13.73 -4.21 -7.81
C MET A 284 13.01 -4.04 -9.15
N ASP A 285 13.46 -3.14 -10.02
CA ASP A 285 12.89 -2.94 -11.36
C ASP A 285 13.03 -4.21 -12.21
N GLN A 286 14.17 -4.90 -12.12
CA GLN A 286 14.38 -6.19 -12.79
C GLN A 286 13.49 -7.30 -12.22
N ALA A 287 13.30 -7.33 -10.89
CA ALA A 287 12.38 -8.27 -10.24
C ALA A 287 10.92 -8.01 -10.67
N LEU A 288 10.48 -6.75 -10.67
CA LEU A 288 9.15 -6.34 -11.11
C LEU A 288 8.88 -6.71 -12.57
N ALA A 289 9.86 -6.50 -13.47
CA ALA A 289 9.75 -6.92 -14.86
C ALA A 289 9.58 -8.45 -15.00
N SER A 290 10.32 -9.21 -14.20
CA SER A 290 10.24 -10.67 -14.17
C SER A 290 8.88 -11.17 -13.64
N MET A 291 8.38 -10.55 -12.57
CA MET A 291 7.05 -10.82 -12.01
C MET A 291 5.95 -10.50 -13.02
N ARG A 292 6.05 -9.36 -13.71
CA ARG A 292 5.12 -8.96 -14.77
C ARG A 292 5.06 -10.01 -15.88
N GLY A 293 6.22 -10.50 -16.34
CA GLY A 293 6.28 -11.59 -17.32
C GLY A 293 5.68 -12.90 -16.81
N ALA A 294 5.83 -13.22 -15.52
CA ALA A 294 5.20 -14.39 -14.91
C ALA A 294 3.67 -14.26 -14.83
N ILE A 295 3.16 -13.09 -14.44
CA ILE A 295 1.73 -12.79 -14.38
C ILE A 295 1.11 -12.90 -15.78
N ILE A 296 1.75 -12.36 -16.81
CA ILE A 296 1.27 -12.46 -18.20
C ILE A 296 1.14 -13.92 -18.63
N ARG A 297 2.12 -14.78 -18.31
CA ARG A 297 2.03 -16.23 -18.62
C ARG A 297 0.89 -16.91 -17.89
N SER A 298 0.67 -16.61 -16.61
CA SER A 298 -0.47 -17.13 -15.85
C SER A 298 -1.80 -16.70 -16.46
N ILE A 299 -1.91 -15.44 -16.87
CA ILE A 299 -3.08 -14.86 -17.53
C ILE A 299 -3.32 -15.52 -18.88
N ASP A 300 -2.29 -15.75 -19.70
CA ASP A 300 -2.42 -16.43 -21.00
C ASP A 300 -2.96 -17.86 -20.81
N ASN A 301 -2.48 -18.59 -19.81
CA ASN A 301 -3.01 -19.91 -19.46
C ASN A 301 -4.48 -19.83 -19.00
N GLN A 302 -4.84 -18.83 -18.19
CA GLN A 302 -6.22 -18.63 -17.75
C GLN A 302 -7.15 -18.32 -18.93
N ILE A 303 -6.71 -17.52 -19.91
CA ILE A 303 -7.46 -17.26 -21.15
C ILE A 303 -7.74 -18.57 -21.90
N VAL A 304 -6.76 -19.46 -22.02
CA VAL A 304 -6.95 -20.77 -22.69
C VAL A 304 -7.98 -21.62 -21.96
N THR A 305 -7.90 -21.66 -20.62
CA THR A 305 -8.86 -22.39 -19.77
C THR A 305 -10.28 -21.86 -19.93
N LEU A 306 -10.48 -20.55 -19.81
CA LEU A 306 -11.79 -19.91 -19.93
C LEU A 306 -12.40 -20.12 -21.32
N ASN A 307 -11.60 -19.98 -22.39
CA ASN A 307 -12.07 -20.25 -23.75
C ASN A 307 -12.50 -21.73 -23.92
N SER A 308 -11.77 -22.66 -23.32
CA SER A 308 -12.11 -24.09 -23.39
C SER A 308 -13.42 -24.39 -22.67
N GLN A 309 -13.64 -23.80 -21.48
CA GLN A 309 -14.89 -23.91 -20.73
C GLN A 309 -16.08 -23.32 -21.49
N ILE A 310 -15.92 -22.11 -22.03
CA ILE A 310 -16.95 -21.45 -22.86
C ILE A 310 -17.28 -22.30 -24.09
N LYS A 311 -16.26 -22.84 -24.78
CA LYS A 311 -16.45 -23.69 -25.96
C LYS A 311 -17.23 -24.96 -25.62
N SER A 312 -16.89 -25.62 -24.51
CA SER A 312 -17.60 -26.83 -24.03
C SER A 312 -19.07 -26.54 -23.77
N LEU A 313 -19.39 -25.47 -23.02
CA LEU A 313 -20.77 -25.09 -22.73
C LEU A 313 -21.57 -24.73 -24.00
N ARG A 314 -20.95 -24.02 -24.95
CA ARG A 314 -21.59 -23.69 -26.25
C ARG A 314 -21.87 -24.93 -27.10
N GLN A 315 -21.01 -25.96 -27.05
CA GLN A 315 -21.26 -27.23 -27.75
C GLN A 315 -22.48 -27.96 -27.16
N THR A 316 -22.62 -27.98 -25.84
CA THR A 316 -23.80 -28.52 -25.14
C THR A 316 -25.07 -27.74 -25.51
N GLU A 317 -24.99 -26.41 -25.60
CA GLU A 317 -26.10 -25.55 -26.03
C GLU A 317 -26.52 -25.87 -27.49
N GLN A 318 -25.55 -25.98 -28.41
CA GLN A 318 -25.82 -26.27 -29.81
C GLN A 318 -26.50 -27.63 -30.03
N GLN A 319 -26.12 -28.67 -29.27
CA GLN A 319 -26.79 -29.99 -29.33
C GLN A 319 -28.25 -29.93 -28.85
N THR A 320 -28.53 -29.03 -27.89
CA THR A 320 -29.89 -28.80 -27.39
C THR A 320 -30.72 -27.98 -28.39
N THR A 321 -30.06 -27.05 -29.10
CA THR A 321 -30.66 -26.11 -30.06
C THR A 321 -30.95 -26.73 -31.42
N SER A 322 -30.09 -27.62 -31.90
CA SER A 322 -30.27 -28.30 -33.19
C SER A 322 -31.53 -29.17 -33.23
N ARG A 323 -32.06 -29.56 -32.06
CA ARG A 323 -33.35 -30.26 -31.93
C ARG A 323 -34.59 -29.35 -32.08
N ILE A 324 -34.39 -28.02 -32.11
CA ILE A 324 -35.46 -27.01 -32.02
C ILE A 324 -35.52 -26.11 -33.28
N ALA A 325 -34.49 -26.11 -34.12
CA ALA A 325 -34.34 -25.11 -35.18
C ALA A 325 -35.12 -25.41 -36.48
N ALA A 326 -36.26 -24.73 -36.65
CA ALA A 326 -36.89 -24.43 -37.94
C ALA A 326 -37.00 -22.89 -38.15
N ASN A 327 -35.90 -22.15 -37.97
CA ASN A 327 -35.92 -20.67 -37.91
C ASN A 327 -35.01 -20.02 -38.99
N PRO A 328 -35.40 -18.92 -39.67
CA PRO A 328 -34.64 -18.27 -40.74
C PRO A 328 -33.29 -17.67 -40.30
N THR A 329 -32.42 -17.39 -41.27
CA THR A 329 -31.07 -16.82 -41.08
C THR A 329 -31.07 -15.45 -40.38
N GLN A 330 -32.09 -14.62 -40.59
CA GLN A 330 -32.20 -13.29 -39.97
C GLN A 330 -32.41 -13.36 -38.45
N ALA A 331 -33.22 -14.31 -37.96
CA ALA A 331 -33.44 -14.52 -36.53
C ALA A 331 -32.17 -14.99 -35.82
N LYS A 332 -31.31 -15.76 -36.49
CA LYS A 332 -30.01 -16.20 -35.96
C LYS A 332 -29.03 -15.06 -35.77
N TYR A 333 -28.95 -14.12 -36.73
CA TYR A 333 -28.10 -12.95 -36.59
C TYR A 333 -28.56 -12.07 -35.43
N LEU A 334 -29.85 -11.72 -35.39
CA LEU A 334 -30.40 -10.89 -34.33
C LEU A 334 -30.15 -11.49 -32.94
N LEU A 335 -30.40 -12.79 -32.76
CA LEU A 335 -30.12 -13.51 -31.51
C LEU A 335 -28.63 -13.42 -31.10
N SER A 336 -27.72 -13.43 -32.06
CA SER A 336 -26.29 -13.34 -31.78
C SER A 336 -25.87 -11.96 -31.28
N VAL A 337 -26.45 -10.89 -31.84
CA VAL A 337 -26.21 -9.51 -31.41
C VAL A 337 -26.85 -9.25 -30.05
N GLU A 338 -28.08 -9.73 -29.82
CA GLU A 338 -28.75 -9.65 -28.50
C GLU A 338 -27.94 -10.37 -27.40
N ARG A 339 -27.31 -11.52 -27.70
CA ARG A 339 -26.39 -12.18 -26.76
C ARG A 339 -25.16 -11.31 -26.45
N GLN A 340 -24.60 -10.62 -27.44
CA GLN A 340 -23.47 -9.71 -27.21
C GLN A 340 -23.87 -8.51 -26.35
N GLN A 341 -25.05 -7.93 -26.58
CA GLN A 341 -25.62 -6.88 -25.75
C GLN A 341 -25.71 -7.34 -24.29
N LYS A 342 -26.30 -8.51 -24.04
CA LYS A 342 -26.44 -9.07 -22.68
C LYS A 342 -25.11 -9.31 -21.99
N VAL A 343 -24.08 -9.76 -22.72
CA VAL A 343 -22.72 -9.90 -22.17
C VAL A 343 -22.16 -8.55 -21.74
N LYS A 344 -22.30 -7.51 -22.57
CA LYS A 344 -21.81 -6.17 -22.24
C LYS A 344 -22.59 -5.54 -21.08
N GLU A 345 -23.91 -5.70 -21.03
CA GLU A 345 -24.75 -5.23 -19.91
C GLU A 345 -24.35 -5.88 -18.59
N ALA A 346 -24.20 -7.22 -18.59
CA ALA A 346 -23.82 -7.95 -17.40
C ALA A 346 -22.42 -7.57 -16.91
N LEU A 347 -21.49 -7.35 -17.83
CA LEU A 347 -20.15 -6.89 -17.51
C LEU A 347 -20.15 -5.45 -16.96
N TYR A 348 -20.96 -4.55 -17.52
CA TYR A 348 -21.12 -3.19 -17.01
C TYR A 348 -21.60 -3.20 -15.56
N LEU A 349 -22.66 -3.97 -15.27
CA LEU A 349 -23.18 -4.15 -13.91
C LEU A 349 -22.14 -4.79 -12.97
N PHE A 350 -21.41 -5.79 -13.44
CA PHE A 350 -20.36 -6.43 -12.66
C PHE A 350 -19.24 -5.45 -12.29
N LEU A 351 -18.80 -4.60 -13.23
CA LEU A 351 -17.79 -3.58 -12.96
C LEU A 351 -18.28 -2.49 -12.03
N LEU A 352 -19.55 -2.08 -12.15
CA LEU A 352 -20.17 -1.17 -11.18
C LEU A 352 -20.17 -1.77 -9.77
N GLN A 353 -20.53 -3.04 -9.64
CA GLN A 353 -20.46 -3.75 -8.36
C GLN A 353 -19.03 -3.78 -7.82
N LYS A 354 -18.03 -4.08 -8.65
CA LYS A 354 -16.62 -4.09 -8.23
C LYS A 354 -16.11 -2.70 -7.84
N ARG A 355 -16.61 -1.64 -8.49
CA ARG A 355 -16.32 -0.26 -8.10
C ARG A 355 -16.86 0.04 -6.70
N GLU A 356 -18.12 -0.32 -6.46
CA GLU A 356 -18.76 -0.13 -5.15
C GLU A 356 -18.03 -0.91 -4.05
N GLU A 357 -17.67 -2.18 -4.30
CA GLU A 357 -16.87 -2.98 -3.36
C GLU A 357 -15.51 -2.34 -3.05
N ASN A 358 -14.86 -1.74 -4.05
CA ASN A 358 -13.57 -1.05 -3.88
C ASN A 358 -13.73 0.26 -3.09
N GLU A 359 -14.75 1.06 -3.39
CA GLU A 359 -15.07 2.31 -2.66
C GLU A 359 -15.42 2.02 -1.20
N LEU A 360 -16.22 0.99 -0.94
CA LEU A 360 -16.51 0.52 0.42
C LEU A 360 -15.25 0.06 1.13
N SER A 361 -14.42 -0.77 0.49
CA SER A 361 -13.15 -1.23 1.07
C SER A 361 -12.21 -0.07 1.38
N GLN A 362 -12.17 0.94 0.53
CA GLN A 362 -11.39 2.16 0.74
C GLN A 362 -11.91 2.95 1.96
N ALA A 363 -13.24 3.14 2.04
CA ALA A 363 -13.86 3.82 3.18
C ALA A 363 -13.54 3.10 4.50
N PHE A 364 -13.71 1.78 4.58
CA PHE A 364 -13.38 1.01 5.79
C PHE A 364 -11.90 1.08 6.16
N THR A 365 -11.00 1.15 5.18
CA THR A 365 -9.55 1.32 5.43
C THR A 365 -9.25 2.68 6.06
N ALA A 366 -9.97 3.74 5.69
CA ALA A 366 -9.75 5.08 6.25
C ALA A 366 -10.26 5.25 7.69
N TYR A 367 -11.13 4.34 8.17
CA TYR A 367 -11.70 4.38 9.53
C TYR A 367 -11.00 3.46 10.54
N ASN A 368 -10.13 2.54 10.07
CA ASN A 368 -9.30 1.69 10.91
C ASN A 368 -7.89 2.27 11.00
#